data_AF-A0A7C1VS76-F1
#
_entry.id   AF-A0A7C1VS76-F1
#
_cell.length_a   1.000
_cell.length_b   1.000
_cell.length_c   1.000
_cell.angle_alpha   90.00
_cell.angle_beta   90.00
_cell.angle_gamma   90.00
#
_symmetry.space_group_name_H-M   'P 1'
#
loop_
_entity.id
_entity.type
_entity.pdbx_description
1 polymer ?
#
loop_
_entity_poly.entity_id
_entity_poly.type
_entity_poly.pdbx_seq_one_letter_code
_entity_poly.pdbx_strand_id
1 'polypeptide(L)'
;MKNNLTVMTRPHKDILTYLENRGVELIEECPFPPYNIDLFLPDFHAGIEIDGPQHEKKRDEERDEELLKVYELPIFRIKAEHVKFLERWEEELKTFLEVCKVTADERWEICKPRTPWL
;
A
#
# COMPACT_ATOMS: atom_id res chain seq x y z
N MET A 1 -7.89 -21.27 -15.27
CA MET A 1 -7.72 -19.92 -14.69
C MET A 1 -8.18 -20.01 -13.25
N LYS A 2 -7.28 -19.82 -12.27
CA LYS A 2 -7.70 -19.72 -10.87
C LYS A 2 -8.27 -18.33 -10.69
N ASN A 3 -9.59 -18.24 -10.53
CA ASN A 3 -10.22 -17.06 -9.93
C ASN A 3 -9.71 -16.97 -8.49
N ASN A 4 -8.59 -16.28 -8.28
CA ASN A 4 -8.29 -15.67 -6.99
C ASN A 4 -9.21 -14.45 -6.88
N LEU A 5 -10.50 -14.69 -6.65
CA LEU A 5 -11.32 -13.69 -5.98
C LEU A 5 -10.67 -13.53 -4.61
N THR A 6 -9.80 -12.54 -4.46
CA THR A 6 -9.52 -11.98 -3.14
C THR A 6 -10.89 -11.55 -2.63
N VAL A 7 -11.53 -12.40 -1.84
CA VAL A 7 -12.75 -12.00 -1.14
C VAL A 7 -12.29 -10.87 -0.25
N MET A 8 -12.60 -9.62 -0.62
CA MET A 8 -12.24 -8.43 0.15
C MET A 8 -12.45 -8.74 1.62
N THR A 9 -11.34 -8.94 2.32
CA THR A 9 -11.42 -9.39 3.70
C THR A 9 -11.98 -8.22 4.51
N ARG A 10 -12.68 -8.50 5.61
CA ARG A 10 -13.21 -7.44 6.48
C ARG A 10 -12.14 -6.39 6.85
N PRO A 11 -10.88 -6.77 7.15
CA PRO A 11 -9.78 -5.83 7.30
C PRO A 11 -9.58 -4.87 6.11
N HIS A 12 -9.61 -5.33 4.87
CA HIS A 12 -9.47 -4.45 3.70
C HIS A 12 -10.58 -3.39 3.67
N LYS A 13 -11.82 -3.78 3.92
CA LYS A 13 -12.96 -2.85 3.96
C LYS A 13 -12.85 -1.81 5.06
N ASP A 14 -12.34 -2.21 6.22
CA ASP A 14 -12.23 -1.33 7.39
C ASP A 14 -11.20 -0.21 7.13
N ILE A 15 -10.04 -0.52 6.53
CA ILE A 15 -9.04 0.49 6.20
C ILE A 15 -9.46 1.39 5.04
N LEU A 16 -10.12 0.84 4.01
CA LEU A 16 -10.69 1.60 2.90
C LEU A 16 -11.66 2.65 3.43
N THR A 17 -12.64 2.20 4.22
CA THR A 17 -13.62 3.09 4.85
C THR A 17 -12.94 4.15 5.71
N TYR A 18 -11.86 3.80 6.42
CA TYR A 18 -11.11 4.76 7.24
C TYR A 18 -10.48 5.88 6.39
N LEU A 19 -9.85 5.51 5.26
CA LEU A 19 -9.14 6.42 4.35
C LEU A 19 -10.10 7.28 3.53
N GLU A 20 -11.14 6.67 2.95
CA GLU A 20 -12.16 7.36 2.15
C GLU A 20 -12.91 8.41 2.99
N ASN A 21 -13.26 8.09 4.24
CA ASN A 21 -13.91 9.04 5.16
C ASN A 21 -13.03 10.27 5.49
N ARG A 22 -11.72 10.21 5.19
CA ARG A 22 -10.76 11.31 5.35
C ARG A 22 -10.43 12.00 4.03
N GLY A 23 -11.10 11.62 2.94
CA GLY A 23 -10.92 12.21 1.62
C GLY A 23 -9.60 11.81 0.96
N VAL A 24 -9.04 10.65 1.34
CA VAL A 24 -7.81 10.14 0.72
C VAL A 24 -8.17 9.35 -0.53
N GLU A 25 -7.66 9.77 -1.69
CA GLU A 25 -7.78 9.02 -2.93
C GLU A 25 -6.92 7.74 -2.89
N LEU A 26 -7.47 6.65 -3.42
CA LEU A 26 -6.79 5.34 -3.43
C LEU A 26 -7.19 4.50 -4.64
N ILE A 27 -6.32 3.54 -4.98
CA ILE A 27 -6.53 2.51 -6.00
C ILE A 27 -6.31 1.15 -5.35
N GLU A 28 -7.35 0.31 -5.34
CA GLU A 28 -7.29 -1.07 -4.82
C GLU A 28 -6.57 -2.02 -5.79
N GLU A 29 -5.86 -3.02 -5.23
CA GLU A 29 -5.16 -4.08 -5.98
C GLU A 29 -4.32 -3.53 -7.15
N CYS A 30 -3.61 -2.43 -6.90
CA CYS A 30 -2.90 -1.67 -7.92
C CYS A 30 -1.67 -2.43 -8.44
N PRO A 31 -1.54 -2.66 -9.77
CA PRO A 31 -0.43 -3.41 -10.31
C PRO A 31 0.88 -2.61 -10.28
N PHE A 32 1.91 -3.21 -9.71
CA PHE A 32 3.32 -2.78 -9.78
C PHE A 32 4.17 -4.03 -10.08
N PRO A 33 4.22 -4.48 -11.35
CA PRO A 33 4.78 -5.78 -11.72
C PRO A 33 6.21 -6.01 -11.18
N PRO A 34 6.51 -7.21 -10.66
CA PRO A 34 5.69 -8.43 -10.68
C PRO A 34 4.62 -8.53 -9.57
N TYR A 35 4.42 -7.47 -8.79
CA TYR A 35 3.53 -7.45 -7.62
C TYR A 35 2.21 -6.72 -7.90
N ASN A 36 1.24 -6.95 -7.02
CA ASN A 36 0.07 -6.09 -6.87
C ASN A 36 0.07 -5.58 -5.43
N ILE A 37 -0.23 -4.30 -5.25
CA ILE A 37 -0.29 -3.64 -3.96
C ILE A 37 -1.74 -3.56 -3.52
N ASP A 38 -2.05 -3.93 -2.28
CA ASP A 38 -3.43 -3.96 -1.79
C ASP A 38 -4.12 -2.60 -1.95
N LEU A 39 -3.44 -1.52 -1.55
CA LEU A 39 -3.91 -0.14 -1.70
C LEU A 39 -2.77 0.76 -2.15
N PHE A 40 -2.94 1.45 -3.27
CA PHE A 40 -2.06 2.52 -3.71
C PHE A 40 -2.68 3.89 -3.46
N LEU A 41 -1.87 4.84 -2.98
CA LEU A 41 -2.27 6.19 -2.58
C LEU A 41 -1.57 7.21 -3.48
N PRO A 42 -2.20 7.68 -4.57
CA PRO A 42 -1.54 8.51 -5.58
C PRO A 42 -0.97 9.82 -5.02
N ASP A 43 -1.72 10.51 -4.16
CA ASP A 43 -1.31 11.79 -3.55
C ASP A 43 -0.04 11.69 -2.69
N PHE A 44 0.28 10.48 -2.24
CA PHE A 44 1.42 10.21 -1.38
C PHE A 44 2.52 9.43 -2.09
N HIS A 45 2.26 8.95 -3.31
CA HIS A 45 3.05 7.95 -4.03
C HIS A 45 3.54 6.86 -3.07
N ALA A 46 2.58 6.17 -2.44
CA ALA A 46 2.84 5.18 -1.39
C ALA A 46 1.84 4.02 -1.45
N GLY A 47 2.29 2.83 -1.03
CA GLY A 47 1.44 1.65 -0.93
C GLY A 47 1.10 1.29 0.51
N ILE A 48 -0.05 0.67 0.72
CA ILE A 48 -0.40 -0.05 1.96
C ILE A 48 -0.63 -1.52 1.62
N GLU A 49 -0.09 -2.39 2.48
CA GLU A 49 -0.19 -3.85 2.39
C GLU A 49 -0.81 -4.41 3.68
N ILE A 50 -1.76 -5.32 3.55
CA ILE A 50 -2.55 -5.87 4.65
C ILE A 50 -2.16 -7.33 4.88
N ASP A 51 -1.16 -7.53 5.72
CA ASP A 51 -0.52 -8.83 5.90
C ASP A 51 -1.44 -9.84 6.61
N GLY A 52 -1.75 -10.94 5.90
CA GLY A 52 -2.41 -12.11 6.47
C GLY A 52 -1.49 -12.91 7.42
N PRO A 53 -2.03 -13.91 8.15
CA PRO A 53 -1.27 -14.70 9.11
C PRO A 53 -0.17 -15.58 8.50
N GLN A 54 -0.15 -15.77 7.18
CA GLN A 54 0.82 -16.60 6.45
C GLN A 54 1.96 -15.79 5.79
N HIS A 55 2.19 -14.54 6.22
CA HIS A 55 3.26 -13.70 5.69
C HIS A 55 4.65 -14.29 6.01
N GLU A 56 5.55 -14.28 5.01
CA GLU A 56 6.93 -14.70 5.16
C GLU A 56 7.82 -13.47 5.11
N LYS A 57 8.24 -12.99 6.29
CA LYS A 57 8.98 -11.74 6.49
C LYS A 57 10.10 -11.49 5.46
N LYS A 58 10.86 -12.51 5.09
CA LYS A 58 11.94 -12.37 4.11
C LYS A 58 11.43 -12.03 2.71
N ARG A 59 10.36 -12.69 2.25
CA ARG A 59 9.74 -12.39 0.94
C ARG A 59 9.12 -10.99 0.93
N ASP A 60 8.59 -10.59 2.08
CA ASP A 60 8.03 -9.27 2.31
C ASP A 60 9.09 -8.17 2.22
N GLU A 61 10.23 -8.36 2.87
CA GLU A 61 11.38 -7.45 2.78
C GLU A 61 11.91 -7.35 1.34
N GLU A 62 12.12 -8.49 0.67
CA GLU A 62 12.58 -8.52 -0.74
C GLU A 62 11.61 -7.80 -1.68
N ARG A 63 10.29 -7.96 -1.46
CA ARG A 63 9.26 -7.26 -2.21
C ARG A 63 9.34 -5.76 -2.00
N ASP A 64 9.39 -5.31 -0.76
CA ASP A 64 9.37 -3.88 -0.43
C ASP A 64 10.63 -3.17 -0.93
N GLU A 65 11.80 -3.84 -0.84
CA GLU A 65 13.05 -3.35 -1.40
C GLU A 65 12.97 -3.18 -2.93
N GLU A 66 12.40 -4.15 -3.65
CA GLU A 66 12.26 -4.06 -5.11
C GLU A 66 11.24 -3.00 -5.51
N LEU A 67 10.12 -2.86 -4.79
CA LEU A 67 9.12 -1.82 -5.02
C LEU A 67 9.71 -0.42 -4.81
N LEU A 68 10.48 -0.23 -3.75
CA LEU A 68 11.17 1.02 -3.50
C LEU A 68 12.19 1.31 -4.60
N LYS A 69 13.03 0.34 -4.94
CA LYS A 69 14.11 0.50 -5.93
C LYS A 69 13.60 0.77 -7.35
N VAL A 70 12.54 0.08 -7.77
CA VAL A 70 12.03 0.14 -9.15
C VAL A 70 10.99 1.23 -9.31
N TYR A 71 10.12 1.43 -8.32
CA TYR A 71 8.99 2.34 -8.45
C TYR A 71 9.06 3.54 -7.52
N GLU A 72 10.15 3.69 -6.74
CA GLU A 72 10.24 4.71 -5.67
C GLU A 72 9.03 4.65 -4.74
N LEU A 73 8.51 3.43 -4.53
CA LEU A 73 7.24 3.19 -3.86
C LEU A 73 7.48 2.65 -2.44
N PRO A 74 7.44 3.52 -1.41
CA PRO A 74 7.45 3.08 -0.02
C PRO A 74 6.16 2.35 0.33
N ILE A 75 6.27 1.32 1.16
CA ILE A 75 5.17 0.45 1.58
C ILE A 75 4.96 0.54 3.09
N PHE A 76 3.72 0.77 3.51
CA PHE A 76 3.29 0.66 4.90
C PHE A 76 2.51 -0.64 5.11
N ARG A 77 2.91 -1.43 6.11
CA ARG A 77 2.29 -2.74 6.36
C ARG A 77 1.43 -2.74 7.60
N ILE A 78 0.23 -3.29 7.47
CA ILE A 78 -0.69 -3.48 8.59
C ILE A 78 -1.06 -4.95 8.67
N LYS A 79 -0.80 -5.58 9.82
CA LYS A 79 -1.29 -6.94 10.05
C LYS A 79 -2.81 -6.95 10.00
N ALA A 80 -3.40 -7.89 9.27
CA ALA A 80 -4.85 -8.01 9.13
C ALA A 80 -5.59 -8.09 10.48
N GLU A 81 -4.98 -8.70 11.49
CA GLU A 81 -5.53 -8.78 12.86
C GLU A 81 -5.54 -7.43 13.60
N HIS A 82 -4.71 -6.47 13.17
CA HIS A 82 -4.57 -5.14 13.77
C HIS A 82 -5.47 -4.08 13.14
N VAL A 83 -5.99 -4.29 11.93
CA VAL A 83 -6.70 -3.23 11.18
C VAL A 83 -7.85 -2.61 11.98
N LYS A 84 -8.62 -3.43 12.72
CA LYS A 84 -9.74 -2.96 13.55
C LYS A 84 -9.34 -2.16 14.81
N PHE A 85 -8.05 -2.09 15.12
CA PHE A 85 -7.51 -1.41 16.30
C PHE A 85 -6.69 -0.20 15.84
N LEU A 86 -7.36 0.93 15.59
CA LEU A 86 -6.74 2.14 15.04
C LEU A 86 -5.50 2.57 15.84
N GLU A 87 -5.54 2.44 17.16
CA GLU A 87 -4.45 2.78 18.07
C GLU A 87 -3.15 1.99 17.80
N ARG A 88 -3.21 0.90 17.02
CA ARG A 88 -2.03 0.08 16.68
C ARG A 88 -1.31 0.51 15.41
N TRP A 89 -1.89 1.41 14.60
CA TRP A 89 -1.31 1.75 13.29
C TRP A 89 -1.60 3.17 12.82
N GLU A 90 -2.61 3.85 13.34
CA GLU A 90 -3.06 5.15 12.82
C GLU A 90 -1.96 6.22 12.89
N GLU A 91 -1.31 6.39 14.04
CA GLU A 91 -0.26 7.42 14.21
C GLU A 91 0.99 7.11 13.38
N GLU A 92 1.34 5.82 13.25
CA GLU A 92 2.43 5.38 12.39
C GLU A 92 2.11 5.61 10.92
N LEU A 93 0.88 5.32 10.49
CA LEU A 93 0.43 5.60 9.13
C LEU A 93 0.47 7.10 8.83
N LYS A 94 -0.04 7.95 9.73
CA LYS A 94 0.01 9.40 9.56
C LYS A 94 1.44 9.89 9.38
N THR A 95 2.34 9.46 10.26
CA THR A 95 3.76 9.81 10.20
C THR A 95 4.38 9.35 8.89
N PHE A 96 4.10 8.12 8.47
CA PHE A 96 4.56 7.56 7.20
C PHE A 96 4.07 8.39 6.00
N LEU A 97 2.78 8.72 5.95
CA LEU A 97 2.20 9.50 4.86
C LEU A 97 2.74 10.94 4.83
N GLU A 98 2.96 11.57 5.99
CA GLU A 98 3.58 12.88 6.08
C GLU A 98 4.99 12.88 5.48
N VAL A 99 5.80 11.87 5.80
CA VAL A 99 7.13 11.69 5.22
C VAL A 99 7.05 11.43 3.71
N CYS A 100 6.17 10.54 3.28
CA CYS A 100 6.00 10.20 1.87
C CYS A 100 5.56 11.39 1.03
N LYS A 101 4.71 12.26 1.59
CA LYS A 101 4.21 13.45 0.91
C LYS A 101 5.31 14.44 0.53
N VAL A 102 6.39 14.52 1.31
CA VAL A 102 7.47 15.50 1.07
C VAL A 102 8.15 15.30 -0.28
N THR A 103 8.33 14.06 -0.72
CA THR A 103 9.00 13.73 -1.99
C THR A 103 8.09 13.00 -2.98
N ALA A 104 6.77 13.02 -2.77
CA ALA A 104 5.82 12.27 -3.60
C ALA A 104 5.93 12.64 -5.09
N ASP A 105 5.94 13.93 -5.41
CA ASP A 105 6.05 14.42 -6.79
C ASP A 105 7.37 13.98 -7.46
N GLU A 106 8.49 14.05 -6.74
CA GLU A 106 9.80 13.63 -7.25
C GLU A 106 9.83 12.13 -7.53
N ARG A 107 9.30 11.32 -6.60
CA ARG A 107 9.21 9.87 -6.78
C ARG A 107 8.26 9.50 -7.92
N TRP A 108 7.18 10.27 -8.10
CA TRP A 108 6.26 10.09 -9.22
C TRP A 108 6.94 10.30 -10.57
N GLU A 109 7.72 11.36 -10.73
CA GLU A 109 8.42 11.64 -11.99
C GLU A 109 9.42 10.52 -12.36
N ILE A 110 10.04 9.90 -11.35
CA ILE A 110 10.92 8.73 -11.55
C ILE A 110 10.10 7.48 -11.92
N CYS A 111 8.94 7.30 -11.29
CA CYS A 111 8.11 6.11 -11.44
C CYS A 111 7.34 6.08 -12.77
N LYS A 112 6.83 7.23 -13.22
CA LYS A 112 5.91 7.38 -14.36
C LYS A 112 6.34 6.68 -15.67
N PRO A 113 7.62 6.69 -16.09
CA PRO A 113 8.05 5.94 -17.27
C PRO A 113 7.90 4.41 -17.13
N ARG A 114 7.83 3.89 -15.90
CA ARG A 114 7.74 2.46 -15.56
C ARG A 114 6.30 2.02 -15.30
N THR A 115 5.37 2.95 -15.16
CA THR A 115 3.96 2.70 -14.82
C THR A 115 2.99 3.37 -15.82
N PRO A 116 3.09 3.11 -17.14
CA PRO A 116 2.26 3.75 -18.16
C PRO A 116 0.74 3.44 -18.07
N TRP A 117 0.33 2.59 -17.13
CA TRP A 117 -1.07 2.24 -16.85
C TRP A 117 -1.69 3.08 -15.73
N LEU A 118 -0.89 3.89 -15.02
CA LEU A 118 -1.30 4.87 -14.02
C LEU A 118 -1.26 6.27 -14.64
#